data_AF-A0A6G6BUH6-F1
#
_entry.id   AF-A0A6G6BUH6-F1
#
_cell.length_a   1.000
_cell.length_b   1.000
_cell.length_c   1.000
_cell.angle_alpha   90.00
_cell.angle_beta   90.00
_cell.angle_gamma   90.00
#
_symmetry.space_group_name_H-M   'P 1'
#
loop_
_entity.id
_entity.type
_entity.pdbx_description
1 polymer ?
#
loop_
_entity_poly.entity_id
_entity_poly.type
_entity_poly.pdbx_seq_one_letter_code
_entity_poly.pdbx_strand_id
1 'polypeptide(L)'
;MSVKIRLQRIGKKHKPIYHIIVTDSRSPRDGKFIEKIGNYNPHTNPPSTVLKIKSAISWLMKGAQPTNTVKSIFSKKGVLLQKHLLEGVKKGAFTHEEAHKKFDVW
;
A
#
# COMPACT_ATOMS: atom_id res chain seq x y z
N MET A 1 12.69 11.58 -10.80
CA MET A 1 12.81 11.09 -9.40
C MET A 1 11.43 10.59 -9.02
N SER A 2 11.26 9.33 -8.58
CA SER A 2 9.92 8.77 -8.32
C SER A 2 9.90 8.00 -7.00
N VAL A 3 8.93 8.33 -6.14
CA VAL A 3 8.70 7.60 -4.90
C VAL A 3 7.95 6.30 -5.24
N LYS A 4 8.48 5.17 -4.77
CA LYS A 4 7.89 3.85 -4.96
C LYS A 4 7.49 3.23 -3.64
N ILE A 5 6.40 2.47 -3.68
CA ILE A 5 5.99 1.58 -2.58
C ILE A 5 6.42 0.16 -2.94
N ARG A 6 7.38 -0.37 -2.20
CA ARG A 6 8.00 -1.67 -2.50
C ARG A 6 8.19 -2.53 -1.25
N LEU A 7 8.49 -3.80 -1.50
CA LEU A 7 8.82 -4.77 -0.46
C LEU A 7 10.32 -4.72 -0.17
N GLN A 8 10.67 -4.46 1.09
CA GLN A 8 12.02 -4.67 1.60
C GLN A 8 12.07 -6.07 2.23
N ARG A 9 13.08 -6.87 1.87
CA ARG A 9 13.22 -8.23 2.39
C ARG A 9 13.87 -8.17 3.76
N ILE A 10 13.29 -8.88 4.71
CA ILE A 10 13.87 -9.17 6.02
C ILE A 10 13.69 -10.67 6.33
N GLY A 11 14.18 -11.10 7.48
CA GLY A 11 14.05 -12.48 7.94
C GLY A 11 15.25 -13.34 7.57
N LYS A 12 15.07 -14.66 7.71
CA LYS A 12 16.16 -15.64 7.59
C LYS A 12 16.20 -16.25 6.19
N LYS A 13 17.29 -16.96 5.88
CA LYS A 13 17.35 -17.85 4.72
C LYS A 13 16.14 -18.81 4.76
N HIS A 14 15.50 -19.05 3.62
CA HIS A 14 14.28 -19.87 3.47
C HIS A 14 13.02 -19.40 4.23
N LYS A 15 13.07 -18.30 4.99
CA LYS A 15 11.90 -17.71 5.65
C LYS A 15 11.89 -16.19 5.48
N PRO A 16 11.72 -15.68 4.24
CA PRO A 16 11.61 -14.26 3.99
C PRO A 16 10.31 -13.68 4.57
N ILE A 17 10.47 -12.57 5.27
CA ILE A 17 9.41 -11.66 5.69
C ILE A 17 9.65 -10.35 4.94
N TYR A 18 8.61 -9.56 4.71
CA TYR A 18 8.73 -8.31 3.97
C TYR A 18 8.17 -7.14 4.75
N HIS A 19 8.88 -6.02 4.73
CA HIS A 19 8.32 -4.72 5.11
C HIS A 19 7.76 -4.05 3.86
N ILE A 20 6.57 -3.49 3.97
CA ILE A 20 6.00 -2.61 2.95
C ILE A 20 6.48 -1.20 3.26
N ILE A 21 7.36 -0.67 2.41
CA ILE A 21 8.06 0.60 2.64
C ILE A 21 7.80 1.59 1.50
N VAL A 22 7.89 2.87 1.84
CA VAL A 22 7.91 3.98 0.90
C VAL A 22 9.33 4.51 0.80
N THR A 23 9.87 4.57 -0.41
CA THR A 23 11.27 4.97 -0.64
C THR A 23 11.44 5.53 -2.05
N ASP A 24 12.57 6.19 -2.31
CA ASP A 24 12.92 6.57 -3.69
C ASP A 24 13.23 5.31 -4.51
N SER A 25 12.77 5.30 -5.75
CA SER A 25 13.13 4.33 -6.77
C SER A 25 14.62 3.98 -6.85
N ARG A 26 15.53 4.95 -6.65
CA ARG A 26 16.99 4.77 -6.78
C ARG A 26 17.64 4.16 -5.55
N SER A 27 16.98 4.20 -4.40
CA SER A 27 17.55 3.67 -3.15
C SER A 27 17.71 2.15 -3.24
N PRO A 28 18.76 1.57 -2.64
CA PRO A 28 18.96 0.12 -2.63
C PRO A 28 17.83 -0.57 -1.84
N ARG A 29 17.54 -1.85 -2.15
CA ARG A 29 16.40 -2.60 -1.58
C ARG A 29 16.33 -2.51 -0.07
N ASP A 30 17.47 -2.72 0.59
CA ASP A 30 17.60 -2.81 2.04
C ASP A 30 18.17 -1.50 2.66
N GLY A 31 18.12 -0.40 1.91
CA GLY A 31 18.63 0.90 2.36
C GLY A 31 17.63 1.73 3.16
N LYS A 32 17.96 3.02 3.31
CA LYS A 32 17.11 4.01 3.98
C LYS A 32 15.77 4.16 3.25
N PHE A 33 14.69 4.15 4.02
CA PHE A 33 13.33 4.40 3.56
C PHE A 33 12.76 5.66 4.23
N ILE A 34 11.69 6.20 3.66
CA ILE A 34 11.01 7.40 4.18
C ILE A 34 10.05 6.99 5.30
N GLU A 35 9.14 6.06 4.99
CA GLU A 35 8.14 5.57 5.94
C GLU A 35 7.92 4.06 5.76
N LYS A 36 7.72 3.35 6.87
CA LYS A 36 7.25 1.97 6.89
C LYS A 36 5.74 1.95 7.09
N ILE A 37 5.01 1.51 6.07
CA ILE A 37 3.54 1.50 6.06
C ILE A 37 2.93 0.15 6.41
N GLY A 38 3.72 -0.94 6.41
CA GLY A 38 3.20 -2.24 6.80
C GLY A 38 4.23 -3.37 6.79
N ASN A 39 3.72 -4.58 7.02
CA ASN A 39 4.44 -5.84 6.99
C ASN A 39 3.65 -6.87 6.18
N TYR A 40 4.36 -7.75 5.49
CA TYR A 40 3.82 -8.86 4.73
C TYR A 40 4.60 -10.14 5.03
N ASN A 41 3.89 -11.17 5.49
CA ASN A 41 4.44 -12.48 5.74
C ASN A 41 3.76 -13.52 4.83
N PRO A 42 4.46 -14.05 3.80
CA PRO A 42 3.90 -15.07 2.92
C PRO A 42 3.92 -16.48 3.51
N HIS A 43 4.57 -16.71 4.65
CA HIS A 43 4.71 -18.07 5.23
C HIS A 43 3.54 -18.48 6.11
N THR A 44 2.62 -17.58 6.42
CA THR A 44 1.38 -17.95 7.11
C THR A 44 0.32 -18.32 6.09
N ASN A 45 -0.55 -19.27 6.40
CA ASN A 45 -1.73 -19.58 5.61
C ASN A 45 -2.99 -19.21 6.43
N PRO A 46 -3.72 -18.12 6.10
CA PRO A 46 -3.51 -17.19 4.98
C PRO A 46 -2.33 -16.21 5.20
N PRO A 47 -1.80 -15.57 4.13
CA PRO A 47 -0.69 -14.61 4.24
C PRO A 47 -1.02 -13.43 5.15
N SER A 48 -0.25 -13.28 6.23
CA SER A 48 -0.47 -12.23 7.21
C SER A 48 0.02 -10.89 6.66
N THR A 49 -0.89 -9.94 6.61
CA THR A 49 -0.62 -8.58 6.11
C THR A 49 -1.13 -7.57 7.12
N VAL A 50 -0.20 -6.83 7.71
CA VAL A 50 -0.50 -5.71 8.61
C VAL A 50 -0.18 -4.43 7.87
N LEU A 51 -1.18 -3.58 7.63
CA LEU A 51 -1.04 -2.38 6.81
C LEU A 51 -1.70 -1.17 7.48
N LYS A 52 -0.99 -0.04 7.49
CA LYS A 52 -1.53 1.28 7.84
C LYS A 52 -2.26 1.86 6.63
N ILE A 53 -3.56 1.59 6.52
CA ILE A 53 -4.38 1.97 5.35
C ILE A 53 -4.36 3.48 5.10
N LYS A 54 -4.52 4.31 6.14
CA LYS A 54 -4.50 5.78 6.03
C LYS A 54 -3.19 6.31 5.43
N SER A 55 -2.04 5.82 5.90
CA SER A 55 -0.73 6.19 5.33
C SER A 55 -0.57 5.70 3.90
N ALA A 56 -1.01 4.47 3.59
CA ALA A 56 -0.90 3.94 2.23
C ALA A 56 -1.67 4.81 1.22
N ILE A 57 -2.88 5.21 1.57
CA ILE A 57 -3.73 6.08 0.74
C ILE A 57 -3.09 7.45 0.56
N SER A 58 -2.60 8.06 1.62
CA SER A 58 -1.99 9.40 1.52
C SER A 58 -0.78 9.41 0.58
N TRP A 59 0.05 8.36 0.61
CA TRP A 59 1.17 8.21 -0.33
C TRP A 59 0.73 7.93 -1.77
N LEU A 60 -0.31 7.12 -1.97
CA LEU A 60 -0.88 6.89 -3.30
C LEU A 60 -1.46 8.17 -3.89
N MET A 61 -2.13 9.00 -3.08
CA MET A 61 -2.67 10.30 -3.49
C MET A 61 -1.57 11.33 -3.82
N LYS A 62 -0.41 11.24 -3.15
CA LYS A 62 0.79 12.03 -3.47
C LYS A 62 1.51 11.54 -4.74
N GLY A 63 1.04 10.48 -5.38
CA GLY A 63 1.60 9.95 -6.64
C GLY A 63 2.66 8.85 -6.46
N ALA A 64 2.82 8.27 -5.26
CA ALA A 64 3.72 7.15 -5.05
C ALA A 64 3.25 5.93 -5.86
N GLN A 65 4.19 5.28 -6.56
CA GLN A 65 3.88 4.16 -7.45
C GLN A 65 4.13 2.81 -6.76
N PRO A 66 3.11 1.94 -6.58
CA PRO A 66 3.30 0.62 -6.01
C PRO A 66 3.92 -0.36 -7.01
N THR A 67 4.74 -1.27 -6.52
CA THR A 67 5.21 -2.44 -7.29
C THR A 67 4.09 -3.48 -7.47
N ASN A 68 4.21 -4.39 -8.45
CA ASN A 68 3.16 -5.36 -8.81
C ASN A 68 2.63 -6.18 -7.62
N THR A 69 3.52 -6.73 -6.78
CA THR A 69 3.13 -7.50 -5.60
C THR A 69 2.42 -6.62 -4.57
N VAL A 70 2.92 -5.41 -4.32
CA VAL A 70 2.29 -4.45 -3.40
C VAL A 70 0.91 -4.04 -3.92
N LYS A 71 0.76 -3.84 -5.24
CA LYS A 71 -0.52 -3.55 -5.88
C LYS A 71 -1.54 -4.68 -5.64
N SER A 72 -1.11 -5.95 -5.75
CA SER A 72 -1.97 -7.10 -5.43
C SER A 72 -2.39 -7.09 -3.95
N ILE A 73 -1.46 -6.84 -3.03
CA ILE A 73 -1.75 -6.72 -1.59
C ILE A 73 -2.75 -5.60 -1.32
N PHE A 74 -2.55 -4.43 -1.94
CA PHE A 74 -3.43 -3.27 -1.79
C PHE A 74 -4.83 -3.50 -2.36
N SER A 75 -4.93 -4.23 -3.48
CA SER A 75 -6.22 -4.63 -4.04
C SER A 75 -6.99 -5.54 -3.07
N LYS A 76 -6.31 -6.54 -2.49
CA LYS A 76 -6.93 -7.47 -1.52
C LYS A 76 -7.35 -6.79 -0.22
N LYS A 77 -6.72 -5.65 0.13
CA LYS A 77 -7.02 -4.88 1.34
C LYS A 77 -7.93 -3.67 1.09
N GLY A 78 -8.45 -3.48 -0.12
CA GLY A 78 -9.40 -2.40 -0.43
C GLY A 78 -8.76 -1.02 -0.59
N VAL A 79 -7.45 -0.90 -0.43
CA VAL A 79 -6.73 0.39 -0.48
C VAL A 79 -6.88 1.06 -1.85
N LEU A 80 -6.83 0.28 -2.93
CA LEU A 80 -6.98 0.81 -4.29
C LEU A 80 -8.41 1.29 -4.56
N LEU A 81 -9.41 0.59 -4.04
CA LEU A 81 -10.81 1.00 -4.14
C LEU A 81 -11.03 2.31 -3.40
N GLN A 82 -10.56 2.39 -2.15
CA GLN A 82 -10.67 3.60 -1.35
C GLN A 82 -9.98 4.79 -2.02
N LYS A 83 -8.79 4.59 -2.60
CA LYS A 83 -8.08 5.60 -3.40
C LYS A 83 -8.93 6.08 -4.58
N HIS A 84 -9.54 5.16 -5.34
CA HIS A 84 -10.39 5.49 -6.49
C HIS A 84 -11.61 6.32 -6.08
N LEU A 85 -12.28 5.94 -4.99
CA LEU A 85 -13.42 6.68 -4.45
C LEU A 85 -13.02 8.10 -4.02
N LEU A 86 -11.89 8.25 -3.34
CA LEU A 86 -11.38 9.58 -2.96
C LEU A 86 -11.00 10.45 -4.17
N GLU A 87 -10.46 9.86 -5.23
CA GLU A 87 -10.20 10.59 -6.49
C GLU A 87 -11.51 11.07 -7.15
N GLY A 88 -12.59 10.30 -7.08
CA GLY A 88 -13.89 10.71 -7.58
C GLY A 88 -14.52 11.84 -6.77
N VAL A 89 -14.39 11.80 -5.43
CA VAL A 89 -14.79 12.90 -4.55
C VAL A 89 -14.01 14.18 -4.88
N LYS A 90 -12.69 14.08 -5.08
CA LYS A 90 -11.84 15.23 -5.48
C LYS A 90 -12.28 15.85 -6.81
N LYS A 91 -12.83 15.05 -7.72
CA LYS A 91 -13.35 15.51 -9.03
C LYS A 91 -14.78 16.03 -8.96
N GLY A 92 -15.44 16.00 -7.80
CA GLY A 92 -16.82 16.43 -7.61
C GLY A 92 -17.87 15.45 -8.11
N ALA A 93 -17.50 14.19 -8.36
CA ALA A 93 -18.44 13.19 -8.90
C ALA A 93 -19.41 12.64 -7.83
N PHE A 94 -19.01 12.65 -6.55
CA PHE A 94 -19.81 12.16 -5.42
C PHE A 94 -19.37 12.82 -4.11
N THR A 95 -20.23 12.76 -3.09
CA THR A 95 -19.93 13.27 -1.74
C THR A 95 -19.04 12.30 -0.94
N HIS A 96 -18.39 12.79 0.12
CA HIS A 96 -17.57 11.95 1.01
C HIS A 96 -18.41 10.83 1.65
N GLU A 97 -19.65 11.12 2.04
CA GLU A 97 -20.56 10.15 2.66
C GLU A 97 -20.91 9.00 1.71
N GLU A 98 -21.17 9.30 0.44
CA GLU A 98 -21.43 8.28 -0.58
C GLU A 98 -20.21 7.40 -0.83
N ALA A 99 -19.01 7.99 -0.82
CA ALA A 99 -17.77 7.24 -0.95
C ALA A 99 -17.56 6.29 0.25
N HIS A 100 -17.88 6.73 1.46
CA HIS A 100 -17.82 5.87 2.65
C HIS A 100 -18.82 4.72 2.55
N LYS A 101 -20.09 5.00 2.22
CA LYS A 101 -21.11 3.95 2.02
C LYS A 101 -20.70 2.90 0.98
N LYS A 102 -20.12 3.34 -0.15
CA LYS A 102 -19.61 2.43 -1.19
C LYS A 102 -18.44 1.57 -0.71
N PHE A 103 -17.60 2.11 0.18
CA PHE A 103 -16.48 1.36 0.74
C PHE A 103 -16.94 0.38 1.82
N ASP A 104 -17.95 0.72 2.62
CA ASP A 104 -18.46 -0.16 3.69
C ASP A 104 -19.23 -1.38 3.13
N VAL A 105 -19.77 -1.27 1.91
CA VAL A 105 -20.42 -2.39 1.20
C VAL A 105 -19.41 -3.39 0.62
N TRP A 106 -18.15 -2.99 0.47
CA TRP A 106 -17.07 -3.79 -0.10
C TRP A 106 -16.41 -4.69 0.94
#